data_AF-A0A959YJZ1-F1
#
_entry.id   AF-A0A959YJZ1-F1
#
_cell.length_a   1.000
_cell.length_b   1.000
_cell.length_c   1.000
_cell.angle_alpha   90.00
_cell.angle_beta   90.00
_cell.angle_gamma   90.00
#
_symmetry.space_group_name_H-M   'P 1'
#
loop_
_entity.id
_entity.type
_entity.pdbx_description
1 polymer ?
#
loop_
_entity_poly.entity_id
_entity_poly.type
_entity_poly.pdbx_seq_one_letter_code
_entity_poly.pdbx_strand_id
1 'polypeptide(L)'
;MKNKDKAFDYISRWTFEDAGIAEKLSADPGIDEEDKAELTRMFSVFQTLLKKSSQYDAMSQEENKRVSIEVNNMAVENMRNTYGTIMSIKTSLQDVIKDAKRAYTYVLWMYILAFLMGVGLIVLSVVFAIQGKDILAIAFGGIGLIDLVTYFIYKPPLEIQNSRSNLAQLMIIITNWFADLMNLNTYMSNRNAIITLEEIDQISEKQNQNTAKTIDLIEKYSESKGK
;
A
#
# COMPACT_ATOMS: atom_id res chain seq x y z
N MET A 1 35.16 59.54 1.26
CA MET A 1 35.03 59.74 2.73
C MET A 1 36.25 60.37 3.40
N LYS A 2 36.16 61.67 3.67
CA LYS A 2 37.12 62.43 4.51
C LYS A 2 36.87 62.20 6.01
N ASN A 3 35.63 61.94 6.41
CA ASN A 3 35.22 61.73 7.81
C ASN A 3 34.76 60.27 8.08
N LYS A 4 35.71 59.33 8.02
CA LYS A 4 35.43 57.87 8.09
C LYS A 4 34.75 57.43 9.38
N ASP A 5 35.14 57.99 10.53
CA ASP A 5 34.59 57.60 11.83
C ASP A 5 33.11 57.99 11.97
N LYS A 6 32.76 59.19 11.51
CA LYS A 6 31.38 59.65 11.47
C LYS A 6 30.54 58.89 10.45
N ALA A 7 31.10 58.62 9.28
CA ALA A 7 30.44 57.80 8.27
C ALA A 7 30.13 56.38 8.80
N PHE A 8 31.06 55.79 9.55
CA PHE A 8 30.86 54.50 10.19
C PHE A 8 29.77 54.54 11.27
N ASP A 9 29.75 55.58 12.12
CA ASP A 9 28.69 55.78 13.12
C ASP A 9 27.31 55.88 12.45
N TYR A 10 27.19 56.66 11.38
CA TYR A 10 25.94 56.77 10.61
C TYR A 10 25.49 55.44 10.01
N ILE A 11 26.41 54.65 9.45
CA ILE A 11 26.09 53.32 8.90
C ILE A 11 25.68 52.35 10.01
N SER A 12 26.37 52.37 11.15
CA SER A 12 26.06 51.52 12.31
C SER A 12 24.67 51.83 12.85
N ARG A 13 24.37 53.11 13.11
CA ARG A 13 23.06 53.54 13.62
C ARG A 13 21.95 53.29 12.62
N TRP A 14 22.20 53.47 11.32
CA TRP A 14 21.22 53.14 10.28
C TRP A 14 20.90 51.63 10.26
N THR A 15 21.90 50.78 10.50
CA THR A 15 21.76 49.32 10.47
C THR A 15 21.08 48.76 11.72
N PHE A 16 21.36 49.33 12.90
CA PHE A 16 20.98 48.73 14.19
C PHE A 16 20.02 49.56 15.05
N GLU A 17 19.85 50.85 14.78
CA GLU A 17 19.11 51.76 15.68
C GLU A 17 17.93 52.46 15.00
N ASP A 18 18.17 53.20 13.91
CA ASP A 18 17.17 54.08 13.29
C ASP A 18 17.35 54.15 11.76
N ALA A 19 16.46 53.48 11.03
CA ALA A 19 16.44 53.51 9.56
C ALA A 19 16.16 54.92 8.99
N GLY A 20 15.60 55.83 9.80
CA GLY A 20 15.34 57.24 9.47
C GLY A 20 16.56 58.15 9.65
N ILE A 21 17.71 57.63 10.10
CA ILE A 21 18.91 58.45 10.30
C ILE A 21 19.49 59.00 8.98
N ALA A 22 19.16 58.35 7.86
CA ALA A 22 19.51 58.82 6.52
C ALA A 22 18.86 60.17 6.17
N GLU A 23 17.67 60.47 6.72
CA GLU A 23 17.00 61.77 6.52
C GLU A 23 17.70 62.89 7.32
N LYS A 24 18.24 62.53 8.49
CA LYS A 24 19.00 63.41 9.39
C LYS A 24 20.41 63.72 8.89
N LEU A 25 20.93 62.93 7.95
CA LEU A 25 22.27 63.11 7.35
C LEU A 25 22.41 64.43 6.59
N SER A 26 21.34 64.87 5.91
CA SER A 26 21.33 66.12 5.12
C SER A 26 21.54 67.36 5.99
N ALA A 27 21.02 67.33 7.22
CA ALA A 27 21.05 68.42 8.18
C ALA A 27 22.29 68.43 9.10
N ASP A 28 23.19 67.45 9.01
CA ASP A 28 24.39 67.39 9.85
C ASP A 28 25.48 68.34 9.31
N PRO A 29 25.84 69.43 10.04
CA PRO A 29 26.91 70.34 9.63
C PRO A 29 28.31 69.72 9.77
N GLY A 30 28.42 68.56 10.43
CA GLY A 30 29.67 67.89 10.76
C GLY A 30 30.20 66.93 9.70
N ILE A 31 29.54 66.80 8.56
CA ILE A 31 29.91 65.94 7.42
C ILE A 31 29.98 66.79 6.14
N ASP A 32 31.03 66.58 5.34
CA ASP A 32 31.22 67.27 4.07
C ASP A 32 30.15 66.84 3.05
N GLU A 33 29.77 67.73 2.12
CA GLU A 33 28.72 67.47 1.14
C GLU A 33 29.04 66.28 0.23
N GLU A 34 30.33 66.07 -0.06
CA GLU A 34 30.84 64.91 -0.79
C GLU A 34 30.59 63.59 -0.04
N ASP A 35 30.83 63.58 1.28
CA ASP A 35 30.64 62.41 2.14
C ASP A 35 29.14 62.15 2.39
N LYS A 36 28.31 63.20 2.46
CA LYS A 36 26.84 63.08 2.53
C LYS A 36 26.27 62.44 1.27
N ALA A 37 26.74 62.84 0.10
CA ALA A 37 26.32 62.27 -1.18
C ALA A 37 26.72 60.79 -1.30
N GLU A 38 27.92 60.44 -0.83
CA GLU A 38 28.42 59.06 -0.80
C GLU A 38 27.59 58.17 0.15
N LEU A 39 27.34 58.62 1.38
CA LEU A 39 26.52 57.92 2.36
C LEU A 39 25.06 57.76 1.91
N THR A 40 24.47 58.78 1.29
CA THR A 40 23.11 58.71 0.73
C THR A 40 23.00 57.64 -0.35
N ARG A 41 24.01 57.56 -1.24
CA ARG A 41 24.08 56.48 -2.24
C ARG A 41 24.19 55.11 -1.57
N MET A 42 25.04 54.96 -0.57
CA MET A 42 25.18 53.69 0.17
C MET A 42 23.87 53.27 0.83
N PHE A 43 23.17 54.18 1.51
CA PHE A 43 21.88 53.87 2.12
C PHE A 43 20.83 53.43 1.10
N SER A 44 20.73 54.09 -0.05
CA SER A 44 19.81 53.66 -1.11
C SER A 44 20.11 52.26 -1.67
N VAL A 45 21.40 51.91 -1.79
CA VAL A 45 21.83 50.56 -2.21
C VAL A 45 21.46 49.54 -1.14
N PHE A 46 21.71 49.82 0.13
CA PHE A 46 21.36 48.92 1.22
C PHE A 46 19.85 48.72 1.37
N GLN A 47 19.04 49.78 1.27
CA GLN A 47 17.58 49.68 1.25
C GLN A 47 17.08 48.78 0.11
N THR A 48 17.69 48.90 -1.08
CA THR A 48 17.36 48.06 -2.23
C THR A 48 17.71 46.60 -1.98
N LEU A 49 18.87 46.33 -1.37
CA LEU A 49 19.30 44.97 -1.02
C LEU A 49 18.40 44.34 0.05
N LEU A 50 18.07 45.08 1.12
CA LEU A 50 17.15 44.61 2.17
C LEU A 50 15.76 44.31 1.61
N LYS A 51 15.23 45.18 0.75
CA LYS A 51 13.94 44.96 0.09
C LYS A 51 13.97 43.69 -0.76
N LYS A 52 15.03 43.49 -1.56
CA LYS A 52 15.20 42.26 -2.35
C LYS A 52 15.32 41.02 -1.45
N SER A 53 16.11 41.07 -0.38
CA SER A 53 16.24 39.94 0.57
C SER A 53 14.89 39.56 1.17
N SER A 54 14.11 40.53 1.65
CA SER A 54 12.78 40.26 2.21
C SER A 54 11.81 39.66 1.19
N GLN A 55 11.93 40.06 -0.08
CA GLN A 55 11.15 39.48 -1.18
C GLN A 55 11.58 38.04 -1.48
N TYR A 56 12.89 37.74 -1.44
CA TYR A 56 13.41 36.37 -1.57
C TYR A 56 12.94 35.47 -0.43
N ASP A 57 12.92 35.96 0.81
CA ASP A 57 12.43 35.19 1.96
C ASP A 57 10.92 34.90 1.85
N ALA A 58 10.13 35.89 1.42
CA ALA A 58 8.70 35.71 1.17
C ALA A 58 8.43 34.70 0.04
N MET A 59 9.20 34.79 -1.06
CA MET A 59 9.11 33.83 -2.17
C MET A 59 9.52 32.42 -1.73
N SER A 60 10.60 32.28 -0.96
CA SER A 60 11.05 30.99 -0.44
C SER A 60 10.01 30.36 0.49
N GLN A 61 9.35 31.15 1.34
CA GLN A 61 8.26 30.65 2.19
C GLN A 61 7.04 30.20 1.38
N GLU A 62 6.68 30.93 0.32
CA GLU A 62 5.55 30.54 -0.54
C GLU A 62 5.87 29.29 -1.36
N GLU A 63 7.08 29.18 -1.89
CA GLU A 63 7.57 28.01 -2.62
C GLU A 63 7.63 26.78 -1.70
N ASN A 64 8.17 26.91 -0.49
CA ASN A 64 8.18 25.83 0.50
C ASN A 64 6.77 25.37 0.89
N LYS A 65 5.80 26.29 1.00
CA LYS A 65 4.39 25.93 1.23
C LYS A 65 3.79 25.18 0.05
N ARG A 66 4.04 25.63 -1.19
CA ARG A 66 3.56 24.95 -2.41
C ARG A 66 4.15 23.54 -2.53
N VAL A 67 5.46 23.39 -2.36
CA VAL A 67 6.15 22.10 -2.37
C VAL A 67 5.60 21.19 -1.26
N SER A 68 5.38 21.71 -0.05
CA SER A 68 4.80 20.93 1.04
C SER A 68 3.38 20.45 0.74
N ILE A 69 2.54 21.28 0.11
CA ILE A 69 1.19 20.91 -0.33
C ILE A 69 1.26 19.84 -1.43
N GLU A 70 2.15 19.99 -2.40
CA GLU A 70 2.31 19.05 -3.50
C GLU A 70 2.82 17.69 -3.02
N VAL A 71 3.81 17.66 -2.12
CA VAL A 71 4.29 16.43 -1.47
C VAL A 71 3.17 15.75 -0.68
N ASN A 72 2.35 16.52 0.05
CA ASN A 72 1.23 15.95 0.78
C ASN A 72 0.15 15.38 -0.17
N ASN A 73 -0.15 16.08 -1.27
CA ASN A 73 -1.07 15.60 -2.30
C ASN A 73 -0.55 14.32 -2.97
N MET A 74 0.74 14.25 -3.31
CA MET A 74 1.37 13.03 -3.85
C MET A 74 1.34 11.88 -2.84
N ALA A 75 1.57 12.15 -1.54
CA ALA A 75 1.47 11.14 -0.50
C ALA A 75 0.03 10.59 -0.36
N VAL A 76 -0.97 11.47 -0.40
CA VAL A 76 -2.39 11.09 -0.38
C VAL A 76 -2.78 10.29 -1.62
N GLU A 77 -2.30 10.69 -2.80
CA GLU A 77 -2.55 9.96 -4.06
C GLU A 77 -1.90 8.58 -4.04
N ASN A 78 -0.66 8.46 -3.59
CA ASN A 78 0.04 7.18 -3.42
C ASN A 78 -0.68 6.28 -2.42
N MET A 79 -1.16 6.83 -1.30
CA MET A 79 -2.00 6.09 -0.34
C MET A 79 -3.28 5.59 -1.00
N ARG A 80 -3.96 6.43 -1.79
CA ARG A 80 -5.20 6.06 -2.49
C ARG A 80 -4.97 4.97 -3.53
N ASN A 81 -3.90 5.07 -4.31
CA ASN A 81 -3.51 4.07 -5.31
C ASN A 81 -3.16 2.74 -4.64
N THR A 82 -2.38 2.78 -3.55
CA THR A 82 -2.04 1.60 -2.75
C THR A 82 -3.29 0.93 -2.19
N TYR A 83 -4.19 1.73 -1.59
CA TYR A 83 -5.47 1.23 -1.10
C TYR A 83 -6.33 0.63 -2.22
N GLY A 84 -6.33 1.25 -3.40
CA GLY A 84 -7.02 0.76 -4.59
C GLY A 84 -6.51 -0.61 -5.06
N THR A 85 -5.19 -0.76 -5.24
CA THR A 85 -4.55 -2.04 -5.63
C THR A 85 -4.80 -3.12 -4.57
N ILE A 86 -4.77 -2.75 -3.30
CA ILE A 86 -5.06 -3.70 -2.22
C ILE A 86 -6.52 -4.14 -2.26
N MET A 87 -7.44 -3.20 -2.45
CA MET A 87 -8.86 -3.52 -2.54
C MET A 87 -9.15 -4.40 -3.76
N SER A 88 -8.49 -4.16 -4.88
CA SER A 88 -8.62 -5.03 -6.06
C SER A 88 -8.07 -6.43 -5.78
N ILE A 89 -6.90 -6.58 -5.14
CA ILE A 89 -6.38 -7.89 -4.72
C ILE A 89 -7.37 -8.60 -3.80
N LYS A 90 -7.92 -7.90 -2.81
CA LYS A 90 -8.93 -8.45 -1.89
C LYS A 90 -10.17 -8.92 -2.64
N THR A 91 -10.69 -8.10 -3.56
CA THR A 91 -11.86 -8.45 -4.37
C THR A 91 -11.57 -9.63 -5.29
N SER A 92 -10.44 -9.63 -6.01
CA SER A 92 -10.02 -10.75 -6.85
C SER A 92 -9.88 -12.05 -6.04
N LEU A 93 -9.32 -11.98 -4.84
CA LEU A 93 -9.25 -13.13 -3.95
C LEU A 93 -10.64 -13.64 -3.57
N GLN A 94 -11.55 -12.73 -3.20
CA GLN A 94 -12.93 -13.07 -2.88
C GLN A 94 -13.66 -13.71 -4.07
N ASP A 95 -13.40 -13.25 -5.28
CA ASP A 95 -13.97 -13.82 -6.51
C ASP A 95 -13.41 -15.22 -6.77
N VAL A 96 -12.09 -15.42 -6.67
CA VAL A 96 -11.46 -16.74 -6.79
C VAL A 96 -12.02 -17.71 -5.74
N ILE A 97 -12.19 -17.26 -4.50
CA ILE A 97 -12.82 -18.03 -3.42
C ILE A 97 -14.26 -18.42 -3.78
N LYS A 98 -15.03 -17.48 -4.31
CA LYS A 98 -16.43 -17.69 -4.69
C LYS A 98 -16.54 -18.69 -5.85
N ASP A 99 -15.66 -18.58 -6.83
CA ASP A 99 -15.62 -19.47 -7.98
C ASP A 99 -15.14 -20.86 -7.59
N ALA A 100 -14.11 -20.96 -6.72
CA ALA A 100 -13.70 -22.23 -6.13
C ALA A 100 -14.86 -22.90 -5.36
N LYS A 101 -15.63 -22.13 -4.58
CA LYS A 101 -16.81 -22.64 -3.87
C LYS A 101 -17.91 -23.12 -4.83
N ARG A 102 -18.10 -22.44 -5.96
CA ARG A 102 -19.06 -22.85 -7.00
C ARG A 102 -18.62 -24.13 -7.68
N ALA A 103 -17.38 -24.20 -8.16
CA ALA A 103 -16.80 -25.40 -8.76
C ALA A 103 -16.94 -26.60 -7.81
N TYR A 104 -16.61 -26.39 -6.53
CA TYR A 104 -16.83 -27.37 -5.47
C TYR A 104 -18.30 -27.84 -5.37
N THR A 105 -19.25 -26.90 -5.40
CA THR A 105 -20.68 -27.22 -5.32
C THR A 105 -21.11 -28.08 -6.51
N TYR A 106 -20.61 -27.80 -7.72
CA TYR A 106 -20.89 -28.62 -8.90
C TYR A 106 -20.31 -30.04 -8.78
N VAL A 107 -19.07 -30.15 -8.30
CA VAL A 107 -18.42 -31.45 -8.07
C VAL A 107 -19.21 -32.28 -7.04
N LEU A 108 -19.66 -31.64 -5.95
CA LEU A 108 -20.49 -32.30 -4.94
C LEU A 108 -21.81 -32.81 -5.54
N TRP A 109 -22.48 -32.01 -6.37
CA TRP A 109 -23.70 -32.44 -7.06
C TRP A 109 -23.48 -33.60 -8.01
N MET A 110 -22.40 -33.57 -8.79
CA MET A 110 -22.02 -34.68 -9.68
C MET A 110 -21.84 -35.97 -8.87
N TYR A 111 -21.19 -35.90 -7.71
CA TYR A 111 -21.01 -37.03 -6.81
C TYR A 111 -22.31 -37.55 -6.21
N ILE A 112 -23.21 -36.67 -5.77
CA ILE A 112 -24.53 -37.06 -5.27
C ILE A 112 -25.33 -37.78 -6.36
N LEU A 113 -25.28 -37.26 -7.60
CA LEU A 113 -25.95 -37.88 -8.74
C LEU A 113 -25.37 -39.26 -9.08
N ALA A 114 -24.04 -39.40 -9.11
CA ALA A 114 -23.39 -40.68 -9.33
C ALA A 114 -23.78 -41.70 -8.25
N PHE A 115 -23.77 -41.30 -6.97
CA PHE A 115 -24.21 -42.17 -5.88
C PHE A 115 -25.66 -42.64 -6.05
N LEU A 116 -26.58 -41.71 -6.35
CA LEU A 116 -27.99 -42.05 -6.60
C LEU A 116 -28.15 -42.96 -7.82
N MET A 117 -27.33 -42.77 -8.86
CA MET A 117 -27.31 -43.62 -10.04
C MET A 117 -26.87 -45.04 -9.67
N GLY A 118 -25.75 -45.20 -8.96
CA GLY A 118 -25.27 -46.50 -8.49
C GLY A 118 -26.30 -47.25 -7.64
N VAL A 119 -26.94 -46.57 -6.69
CA VAL A 119 -28.04 -47.13 -5.89
C VAL A 119 -29.24 -47.52 -6.77
N GLY A 120 -29.60 -46.66 -7.72
CA GLY A 120 -30.68 -46.94 -8.67
C GLY A 120 -30.43 -48.18 -9.52
N LEU A 121 -29.19 -48.38 -9.98
CA LEU A 121 -28.79 -49.57 -10.75
C LEU A 121 -28.90 -50.85 -9.90
N ILE A 122 -28.52 -50.79 -8.62
CA ILE A 122 -28.68 -51.91 -7.67
C ILE A 122 -30.17 -52.25 -7.47
N VAL A 123 -31.03 -51.25 -7.30
CA VAL A 123 -32.48 -51.48 -7.16
C VAL A 123 -33.06 -52.09 -8.44
N LEU A 124 -32.69 -51.57 -9.61
CA LEU A 124 -33.09 -52.13 -10.91
C LEU A 124 -32.65 -53.59 -11.08
N SER A 125 -31.44 -53.92 -10.64
CA SER A 125 -30.93 -55.29 -10.63
C SER A 125 -31.83 -56.23 -9.84
N VAL A 126 -32.26 -55.82 -8.63
CA VAL A 126 -33.18 -56.62 -7.80
C VAL A 126 -34.53 -56.83 -8.51
N VAL A 127 -35.08 -55.80 -9.14
CA VAL A 127 -36.33 -55.90 -9.91
C VAL A 127 -36.19 -56.87 -11.08
N PHE A 128 -35.08 -56.81 -11.83
CA PHE A 128 -34.84 -57.74 -12.94
C PHE A 128 -34.62 -59.18 -12.48
N ALA A 129 -33.98 -59.39 -11.33
CA ALA A 129 -33.86 -60.72 -10.73
C ALA A 129 -35.23 -61.33 -10.42
N ILE A 130 -36.16 -60.54 -9.87
CA ILE A 130 -37.53 -60.99 -9.59
C ILE A 130 -38.30 -61.33 -10.89
N GLN A 131 -38.01 -60.63 -11.99
CA GLN A 131 -38.60 -60.90 -13.30
C GLN A 131 -37.96 -62.10 -14.03
N GLY A 132 -36.97 -62.78 -13.45
CA GLY A 132 -36.24 -63.89 -14.08
C GLY A 132 -35.31 -63.46 -15.22
N LYS A 133 -34.90 -62.17 -15.26
CA LYS A 133 -33.99 -61.61 -16.26
C LYS A 133 -32.56 -61.60 -15.70
N ASP A 134 -32.01 -62.79 -15.48
CA ASP A 134 -30.77 -62.99 -14.71
C ASP A 134 -29.56 -62.25 -15.30
N ILE A 135 -29.41 -62.22 -16.63
CA ILE A 135 -28.30 -61.53 -17.30
C ILE A 135 -28.36 -60.01 -17.03
N LEU A 136 -29.55 -59.41 -17.06
CA LEU A 136 -29.73 -57.99 -16.79
C LEU A 136 -29.52 -57.68 -15.31
N ALA A 137 -30.01 -58.54 -14.42
CA ALA A 137 -29.75 -58.40 -12.98
C ALA A 137 -28.24 -58.38 -12.69
N ILE A 138 -27.49 -59.35 -13.23
CA ILE A 138 -26.03 -59.41 -13.02
C ILE A 138 -25.33 -58.18 -13.60
N ALA A 139 -25.69 -57.75 -14.81
CA ALA A 139 -25.08 -56.59 -15.45
C ALA A 139 -25.32 -55.30 -14.65
N PHE A 140 -26.57 -55.00 -14.31
CA PHE A 140 -26.93 -53.79 -13.58
C PHE A 140 -26.43 -53.79 -12.13
N GLY A 141 -26.47 -54.95 -11.46
CA GLY A 141 -25.96 -55.12 -10.11
C GLY A 141 -24.45 -54.97 -10.04
N GLY A 142 -23.73 -55.54 -11.01
CA GLY A 142 -22.27 -55.41 -11.14
C GLY A 142 -21.84 -53.96 -11.36
N ILE A 143 -22.46 -53.25 -12.31
CA ILE A 143 -22.13 -51.85 -12.59
C ILE A 143 -22.44 -50.97 -11.37
N GLY A 144 -23.63 -51.10 -10.77
CA GLY A 144 -24.00 -50.31 -9.60
C GLY A 144 -23.10 -50.54 -8.40
N LEU A 145 -22.62 -51.76 -8.20
CA LEU A 145 -21.70 -52.11 -7.12
C LEU A 145 -20.28 -51.58 -7.37
N ILE A 146 -19.78 -51.65 -8.61
CA ILE A 146 -18.49 -51.04 -8.98
C ILE A 146 -18.53 -49.53 -8.76
N ASP A 147 -19.62 -48.87 -9.16
CA ASP A 147 -19.77 -47.42 -9.02
C ASP A 147 -19.79 -47.00 -7.54
N LEU A 148 -20.53 -47.74 -6.71
CA LEU A 148 -20.60 -47.50 -5.26
C LEU A 148 -19.27 -47.77 -4.56
N VAL A 149 -18.56 -48.85 -4.92
CA VAL A 149 -17.23 -49.15 -4.38
C VAL A 149 -16.22 -48.07 -4.80
N THR A 150 -16.26 -47.63 -6.05
CA THR A 150 -15.40 -46.55 -6.56
C THR A 150 -15.64 -45.26 -5.78
N TYR A 151 -16.91 -44.90 -5.53
CA TYR A 151 -17.28 -43.75 -4.71
C TYR A 151 -16.69 -43.81 -3.29
N PHE A 152 -16.75 -44.97 -2.64
CA PHE A 152 -16.23 -45.15 -1.28
C PHE A 152 -14.69 -45.15 -1.22
N ILE A 153 -14.03 -45.74 -2.22
CA ILE A 153 -12.57 -45.84 -2.28
C ILE A 153 -11.94 -44.48 -2.60
N TYR A 154 -12.50 -43.73 -3.55
CA TYR A 154 -11.90 -42.47 -4.01
C TYR A 154 -12.06 -41.29 -3.04
N LYS A 155 -12.65 -41.49 -1.85
CA LYS A 155 -12.86 -40.50 -0.76
C LYS A 155 -12.84 -39.01 -1.19
N PRO A 156 -13.76 -38.57 -2.07
CA PRO A 156 -13.89 -37.15 -2.42
C PRO A 156 -14.02 -36.21 -1.19
N PRO A 157 -14.71 -36.57 -0.09
CA PRO A 157 -14.91 -35.68 1.05
C PRO A 157 -13.62 -35.17 1.71
N LEU A 158 -12.53 -35.96 1.67
CA LEU A 158 -11.24 -35.58 2.27
C LEU A 158 -10.51 -34.53 1.42
N GLU A 159 -10.47 -34.71 0.11
CA GLU A 159 -9.87 -33.72 -0.80
C GLU A 159 -10.63 -32.39 -0.74
N ILE A 160 -11.95 -32.48 -0.65
CA ILE A 160 -12.86 -31.36 -0.46
C ILE A 160 -12.57 -30.62 0.85
N GLN A 161 -12.40 -31.35 1.95
CA GLN A 161 -12.13 -30.76 3.25
C GLN A 161 -10.75 -30.10 3.29
N ASN A 162 -9.75 -30.73 2.66
CA ASN A 162 -8.40 -30.19 2.51
C ASN A 162 -8.41 -28.90 1.69
N SER A 163 -9.14 -28.87 0.57
CA SER A 163 -9.32 -27.67 -0.26
C SER A 163 -9.91 -26.49 0.53
N ARG A 164 -10.94 -26.74 1.37
CA ARG A 164 -11.53 -25.70 2.23
C ARG A 164 -10.57 -25.19 3.29
N SER A 165 -9.81 -26.10 3.90
CA SER A 165 -8.79 -25.74 4.90
C SER A 165 -7.68 -24.89 4.28
N ASN A 166 -7.19 -25.29 3.12
CA ASN A 166 -6.18 -24.56 2.36
C ASN A 166 -6.65 -23.16 1.95
N LEU A 167 -7.90 -23.04 1.48
CA LEU A 167 -8.49 -21.75 1.12
C LEU A 167 -8.58 -20.79 2.31
N ALA A 168 -9.02 -21.30 3.47
CA ALA A 168 -9.09 -20.50 4.69
C ALA A 168 -7.69 -20.06 5.15
N GLN A 169 -6.69 -20.94 5.04
CA GLN A 169 -5.30 -20.59 5.35
C GLN A 169 -4.77 -19.50 4.42
N LEU A 170 -5.05 -19.60 3.12
CA LEU A 170 -4.65 -18.62 2.11
C LEU A 170 -5.30 -17.23 2.39
N MET A 171 -6.56 -17.20 2.81
CA MET A 171 -7.21 -15.95 3.27
C MET A 171 -6.52 -15.35 4.49
N ILE A 172 -6.16 -16.16 5.48
CA ILE A 172 -5.47 -15.70 6.71
C ILE A 172 -4.10 -15.12 6.35
N ILE A 173 -3.34 -15.80 5.51
CA ILE A 173 -2.00 -15.38 5.07
C ILE A 173 -2.05 -14.00 4.40
N ILE A 174 -2.95 -13.83 3.43
CA ILE A 174 -3.08 -12.57 2.70
C ILE A 174 -3.58 -11.44 3.60
N THR A 175 -4.53 -11.75 4.49
CA THR A 175 -5.05 -10.76 5.44
C THR A 175 -3.97 -10.30 6.43
N ASN A 176 -3.13 -11.22 6.93
CA ASN A 176 -2.01 -10.88 7.80
C ASN A 176 -0.95 -10.04 7.08
N TRP A 177 -0.53 -10.45 5.88
CA TRP A 177 0.42 -9.68 5.08
C TRP A 177 -0.08 -8.25 4.80
N PHE A 178 -1.37 -8.11 4.51
CA PHE A 178 -1.99 -6.80 4.35
C PHE A 178 -2.00 -5.98 5.65
N ALA A 179 -2.38 -6.60 6.78
CA ALA A 179 -2.36 -5.93 8.08
C ALA A 179 -0.95 -5.42 8.44
N ASP A 180 0.09 -6.20 8.13
CA ASP A 180 1.49 -5.80 8.33
C ASP A 180 1.87 -4.57 7.49
N LEU A 181 1.48 -4.54 6.21
CA LEU A 181 1.71 -3.36 5.35
C LEU A 181 1.02 -2.10 5.89
N MET A 182 -0.23 -2.22 6.33
CA MET A 182 -0.98 -1.10 6.91
C MET A 182 -0.38 -0.62 8.23
N ASN A 183 -0.01 -1.55 9.11
CA ASN A 183 0.62 -1.24 10.39
C ASN A 183 1.96 -0.52 10.17
N LEU A 184 2.74 -0.95 9.19
CA LEU A 184 4.01 -0.31 8.85
C LEU A 184 3.81 1.10 8.27
N ASN A 185 2.90 1.28 7.32
CA ASN A 185 2.59 2.61 6.77
C ASN A 185 2.07 3.55 7.87
N THR A 186 1.24 3.04 8.77
CA THR A 186 0.74 3.80 9.93
C THR A 186 1.88 4.15 10.89
N TYR A 187 2.78 3.21 11.15
CA TYR A 187 3.97 3.44 11.96
C TYR A 187 4.87 4.52 11.37
N MET A 188 5.14 4.47 10.07
CA MET A 188 5.94 5.49 9.37
C MET A 188 5.24 6.86 9.39
N SER A 189 3.93 6.91 9.16
CA SER A 189 3.14 8.16 9.16
C SER A 189 3.07 8.82 10.55
N ASN A 190 2.98 8.02 11.62
CA ASN A 190 2.89 8.53 13.00
C ASN A 190 4.25 8.89 13.60
N ARG A 191 5.36 8.48 12.98
CA ARG A 191 6.69 8.82 13.45
C ARG A 191 7.02 10.22 12.94
N ASN A 192 6.89 11.23 13.81
CA ASN A 192 7.30 12.62 13.56
C ASN A 192 8.83 12.81 13.45
N ALA A 193 9.58 11.78 13.07
CA ALA A 193 11.03 11.77 12.99
C ALA A 193 11.49 11.49 11.56
N ILE A 194 12.60 12.13 11.16
CA ILE A 194 13.27 11.82 9.89
C ILE A 194 13.70 10.36 9.95
N ILE A 195 13.10 9.51 9.11
CA ILE A 195 13.49 8.11 8.98
C ILE A 195 14.89 8.09 8.38
N THR A 196 15.83 7.42 9.06
CA THR A 196 17.20 7.28 8.56
C THR A 196 17.24 6.31 7.38
N LEU A 197 18.25 6.46 6.51
CA LEU A 197 18.41 5.57 5.34
C LEU A 197 18.55 4.09 5.76
N GLU A 198 19.23 3.85 6.89
CA GLU A 198 19.41 2.51 7.47
C GLU A 198 18.09 1.90 7.96
N GLU A 199 17.22 2.70 8.58
CA GLU A 199 15.88 2.24 8.99
C GLU A 199 14.98 1.93 7.77
N ILE A 200 15.08 2.71 6.69
CA ILE A 200 14.37 2.42 5.43
C ILE A 200 14.81 1.08 4.85
N ASP A 201 16.12 0.82 4.85
CA ASP A 201 16.68 -0.43 4.33
C ASP A 201 16.22 -1.64 5.16
N GLN A 202 16.26 -1.52 6.50
CA GLN A 202 15.74 -2.56 7.40
C GLN A 202 14.24 -2.81 7.22
N ILE A 203 13.44 -1.76 7.02
CA ILE A 203 12.01 -1.86 6.75
C ILE A 203 11.76 -2.57 5.41
N SER A 204 12.50 -2.19 4.36
CA SER A 204 12.38 -2.79 3.04
C SER A 204 12.76 -4.27 3.06
N GLU A 205 13.88 -4.61 3.68
CA GLU A 205 14.34 -5.99 3.83
C GLU A 205 13.30 -6.84 4.58
N LYS A 206 12.72 -6.31 5.66
CA LYS A 206 11.69 -7.00 6.42
C LYS A 206 10.39 -7.19 5.61
N GLN A 207 10.00 -6.21 4.80
CA GLN A 207 8.87 -6.35 3.87
C GLN A 207 9.12 -7.41 2.81
N ASN A 208 10.33 -7.46 2.23
CA ASN A 208 10.71 -8.47 1.25
C ASN A 208 10.67 -9.88 1.87
N GLN A 209 11.23 -10.04 3.07
CA GLN A 209 11.18 -11.31 3.80
C GLN A 209 9.75 -11.74 4.13
N ASN A 210 8.88 -10.81 4.57
CA ASN A 210 7.48 -11.10 4.84
C ASN A 210 6.73 -11.48 3.56
N THR A 211 7.01 -10.80 2.45
CA THR A 211 6.41 -11.10 1.15
C THR A 211 6.86 -12.47 0.62
N ALA A 212 8.16 -12.79 0.73
CA ALA A 212 8.69 -14.09 0.36
C ALA A 212 8.04 -15.22 1.18
N LYS A 213 7.90 -15.04 2.50
CA LYS A 213 7.17 -15.98 3.36
C LYS A 213 5.70 -16.13 2.95
N THR A 214 5.04 -15.02 2.61
CA THR A 214 3.66 -15.06 2.13
C THR A 214 3.54 -15.85 0.83
N ILE A 215 4.46 -15.66 -0.12
CA ILE A 215 4.49 -16.42 -1.39
C ILE A 215 4.69 -17.92 -1.10
N ASP A 216 5.68 -18.29 -0.28
CA ASP A 216 5.93 -19.69 0.09
C ASP A 216 4.70 -20.34 0.76
N LEU A 217 4.03 -19.60 1.65
CA LEU A 217 2.81 -20.07 2.27
C LEU A 217 1.65 -20.18 1.27
N ILE A 218 1.51 -19.23 0.34
CA ILE A 218 0.50 -19.30 -0.73
C ILE A 218 0.76 -20.54 -1.58
N GLU A 219 1.98 -20.75 -2.08
CA GLU A 219 2.37 -21.91 -2.89
C GLU A 219 2.06 -23.22 -2.16
N LYS A 220 2.47 -23.30 -0.89
CA LYS A 220 2.23 -24.46 -0.03
C LYS A 220 0.75 -24.82 0.16
N TYR A 221 -0.15 -23.84 0.17
CA TYR A 221 -1.59 -24.07 0.37
C TYR A 221 -2.41 -23.99 -0.92
N SER A 222 -1.92 -23.36 -1.98
CA SER A 222 -2.58 -23.33 -3.29
C SER A 222 -2.34 -24.64 -4.06
N GLU A 223 -1.15 -25.23 -3.92
CA GLU A 223 -0.87 -26.50 -4.53
C GLU A 223 -1.48 -27.62 -3.68
N SER A 224 -2.47 -28.32 -4.25
CA SER A 224 -2.85 -29.62 -3.73
C SER A 224 -1.59 -30.48 -3.77
N LYS A 225 -1.03 -30.83 -2.61
CA LYS A 225 0.00 -31.87 -2.54
C LYS A 225 -0.62 -33.16 -3.02
N GLY A 226 -0.56 -33.39 -4.33
CA GLY A 226 -0.74 -34.71 -4.92
C GLY A 226 0.25 -35.64 -4.25
N LYS A 227 -0.27 -36.48 -3.37
CA LYS A 227 0.38 -37.73 -2.98
C LYS A 227 -0.35 -38.85 -3.67
#